data_AF-A0A3C0UFB6-F1
#
_entry.id   AF-A0A3C0UFB6-F1
#
_cell.length_a   1.000
_cell.length_b   1.000
_cell.length_c   1.000
_cell.angle_alpha   90.00
_cell.angle_beta   90.00
_cell.angle_gamma   90.00
#
_symmetry.space_group_name_H-M   'P 1'
#
loop_
_entity.id
_entity.type
_entity.pdbx_description
1 polymer ?
#
loop_
_entity_poly.entity_id
_entity_poly.type
_entity_poly.pdbx_seq_one_letter_code
_entity_poly.pdbx_strand_id
1 'polypeptide(L)'
;MVLFIGRCAWIRTEYGFESNDTPFGKVLAIAELVDCVEMSNERIAAWKDLYGDNEIAFGHFEPGRYAWILSNVRRIEPVPAKGRQQLWEWEK
;
A
#
# COMPACT_ATOMS: atom_id res chain seq x y z
N MET A 1 10.12 3.09 0.02
CA MET A 1 9.46 2.84 -1.28
C MET A 1 8.55 1.64 -1.15
N VAL A 2 7.24 1.84 -1.19
CA VAL A 2 6.27 0.74 -1.17
C VAL A 2 5.59 0.68 -2.53
N LEU A 3 5.76 -0.47 -3.18
CA LEU A 3 5.10 -0.82 -4.41
C LEU A 3 3.62 -1.10 -4.07
N PHE A 4 2.69 -0.28 -4.55
CA PHE A 4 1.27 -0.62 -4.51
C PHE A 4 1.00 -1.74 -5.51
N ILE A 5 1.08 -2.98 -5.06
CA ILE A 5 0.49 -4.13 -5.77
C ILE A 5 -0.95 -4.31 -5.27
N GLY A 6 -1.87 -3.72 -6.02
CA GLY A 6 -3.21 -4.26 -6.27
C GLY A 6 -4.02 -4.74 -5.06
N ARG A 7 -4.67 -3.80 -4.39
CA ARG A 7 -6.06 -3.83 -3.87
C ARG A 7 -6.19 -2.75 -2.78
N CYS A 8 -6.14 -1.47 -3.13
CA CYS A 8 -6.67 -0.43 -2.25
C CYS A 8 -7.81 0.26 -3.01
N ALA A 9 -9.03 0.22 -2.46
CA ALA A 9 -10.19 0.82 -3.10
C ALA A 9 -10.01 2.32 -3.38
N TRP A 10 -9.18 3.00 -2.58
CA TRP A 10 -8.86 4.43 -2.72
C TRP A 10 -8.09 4.78 -4.01
N ILE A 11 -7.21 3.90 -4.52
CA ILE A 11 -6.46 4.18 -5.77
C ILE A 11 -7.39 4.24 -6.99
N ARG A 12 -8.48 3.47 -7.00
CA ARG A 12 -9.36 3.37 -8.18
C ARG A 12 -10.24 4.61 -8.35
N THR A 13 -10.83 5.11 -7.26
CA THR A 13 -11.87 6.14 -7.35
C THR A 13 -11.31 7.58 -7.29
N GLU A 14 -10.24 7.84 -6.52
CA GLU A 14 -9.70 9.21 -6.41
C GLU A 14 -8.68 9.57 -7.49
N TYR A 15 -8.04 8.58 -8.13
CA TYR A 15 -6.88 8.83 -9.01
C TYR A 15 -7.17 8.65 -10.51
N GLY A 16 -8.43 8.45 -10.89
CA GLY A 16 -8.90 8.53 -12.28
C GLY A 16 -8.46 7.38 -13.19
N PHE A 17 -8.06 6.23 -12.64
CA PHE A 17 -7.72 5.05 -13.43
C PHE A 17 -8.95 4.14 -13.57
N GLU A 18 -9.45 3.99 -14.80
CA GLU A 18 -10.47 2.97 -15.09
C GLU A 18 -9.89 1.55 -14.97
N SER A 19 -10.74 0.54 -14.81
CA SER A 19 -10.32 -0.85 -14.60
C SER A 19 -9.42 -1.40 -15.73
N ASN A 20 -9.52 -0.83 -16.93
CA ASN A 20 -8.73 -1.23 -18.10
C ASN A 20 -7.45 -0.40 -18.31
N ASP A 21 -7.25 0.67 -17.54
CA ASP A 21 -6.10 1.60 -17.68
C ASP A 21 -5.19 1.58 -16.46
N THR A 22 -5.16 0.46 -15.72
CA THR A 22 -4.28 0.35 -14.55
C THR A 22 -2.83 0.18 -15.03
N PRO A 23 -1.90 1.11 -14.74
CA PRO A 23 -0.54 1.06 -15.25
C PRO A 23 0.30 0.00 -14.55
N PHE A 24 0.31 -1.22 -15.08
CA PHE A 24 1.22 -2.27 -14.62
C PHE A 24 2.67 -1.98 -15.02
N GLY A 25 3.62 -2.50 -14.23
CA GLY A 25 5.05 -2.33 -14.49
C GLY A 25 5.51 -0.87 -14.35
N LYS A 26 4.85 -0.10 -13.50
CA LYS A 26 5.21 1.29 -13.19
C LYS A 26 5.17 1.57 -11.69
N VAL A 27 5.98 2.54 -11.25
CA VAL A 27 5.89 3.16 -9.92
C VAL A 27 4.88 4.30 -9.99
N LEU A 28 3.92 4.33 -9.07
CA LEU A 28 2.79 5.26 -9.10
C LEU A 28 2.79 6.29 -7.97
N ALA A 29 3.47 5.98 -6.86
CA ALA A 29 3.48 6.80 -5.67
C ALA A 29 4.77 6.63 -4.88
N ILE A 30 5.06 7.62 -4.05
CA ILE A 30 6.14 7.60 -3.07
C ILE A 30 5.50 7.86 -1.70
N ALA A 31 6.02 7.21 -0.67
CA ALA A 31 5.60 7.40 0.72
C ALA A 31 6.81 7.29 1.64
N GLU A 32 6.68 7.86 2.82
CA GLU A 32 7.62 7.71 3.92
C GLU A 32 7.22 6.50 4.76
N LEU A 33 8.16 5.59 5.00
CA LEU A 33 7.98 4.47 5.93
C LEU A 33 8.33 4.98 7.33
N VAL A 34 7.32 5.21 8.17
CA VAL A 34 7.50 5.85 9.48
C VAL A 34 7.55 4.87 10.64
N ASP A 35 6.94 3.68 10.49
CA ASP A 35 6.97 2.64 11.51
C ASP A 35 6.74 1.25 10.90
N CYS A 36 7.08 0.21 11.66
CA CYS A 36 6.82 -1.19 11.36
C CYS A 36 6.31 -1.88 12.61
N VAL A 37 5.02 -2.21 12.63
CA VAL A 37 4.33 -2.67 13.84
C VAL A 37 3.96 -4.13 13.74
N GLU A 38 4.17 -4.87 14.83
CA GLU A 38 3.66 -6.23 14.95
C GLU A 38 2.13 -6.21 15.10
N MET A 39 1.48 -7.10 14.37
CA MET A 39 0.05 -7.32 14.44
C MET A 39 -0.27 -8.24 15.61
N SER A 40 -1.20 -7.79 16.45
CA SER A 40 -1.85 -8.58 17.50
C SER A 40 -3.36 -8.56 17.30
N ASN A 41 -4.11 -9.45 17.95
CA ASN A 41 -5.57 -9.45 17.88
C ASN A 41 -6.16 -8.11 18.34
N GLU A 42 -5.59 -7.53 19.39
CA GLU A 42 -6.00 -6.24 19.94
C GLU A 42 -5.75 -5.11 18.94
N ARG A 43 -4.59 -5.12 18.25
CA ARG A 43 -4.26 -4.11 17.23
C ARG A 43 -5.18 -4.23 16.02
N ILE A 44 -5.45 -5.45 15.54
CA ILE A 44 -6.36 -5.69 14.40
C ILE A 44 -7.76 -5.17 14.73
N ALA A 45 -8.28 -5.47 15.93
CA ALA A 45 -9.58 -4.98 16.39
C ALA A 45 -9.59 -3.44 16.47
N ALA A 46 -8.58 -2.84 17.10
CA ALA A 46 -8.47 -1.38 17.22
C ALA A 46 -8.40 -0.69 15.84
N TRP A 47 -7.67 -1.26 14.88
CA TRP A 47 -7.58 -0.71 13.53
C TRP A 47 -8.88 -0.83 12.75
N LYS A 48 -9.61 -1.93 12.94
CA LYS A 48 -10.94 -2.10 12.36
C LYS A 48 -11.90 -1.01 12.86
N ASP A 49 -11.85 -0.69 14.15
CA ASP A 49 -12.68 0.37 14.73
C ASP A 49 -12.27 1.77 14.25
N LEU A 50 -10.96 2.02 14.09
CA LEU A 50 -10.43 3.33 13.70
C LEU A 50 -10.54 3.62 12.19
N TYR A 51 -10.25 2.64 11.35
CA TYR A 51 -10.11 2.80 9.89
C TYR A 51 -11.20 2.09 9.09
N GLY A 52 -12.04 1.30 9.75
CA GLY A 52 -13.09 0.51 9.14
C GLY A 52 -12.59 -0.78 8.48
N ASP A 53 -13.54 -1.55 7.97
CA ASP A 53 -13.31 -2.89 7.43
C ASP A 53 -12.44 -2.92 6.17
N ASN A 54 -12.47 -1.84 5.38
CA ASN A 54 -11.79 -1.78 4.09
C ASN A 54 -10.27 -1.88 4.25
N GLU A 55 -9.69 -1.18 5.22
CA GLU A 55 -8.23 -1.15 5.38
C GLU A 55 -7.69 -2.53 5.78
N ILE A 56 -8.40 -3.21 6.68
CA ILE A 56 -8.07 -4.58 7.10
C ILE A 56 -8.25 -5.56 5.93
N ALA A 57 -9.23 -5.35 5.04
CA ALA A 57 -9.47 -6.22 3.90
C ALA A 57 -8.38 -6.16 2.81
N PHE A 58 -7.52 -5.14 2.83
CA PHE A 58 -6.47 -4.94 1.83
C PHE A 58 -5.13 -5.60 2.17
N GLY A 59 -4.98 -6.13 3.39
CA GLY A 59 -3.78 -6.82 3.84
C GLY A 59 -4.05 -8.18 4.46
N HIS A 60 -2.98 -8.93 4.72
CA HIS A 60 -3.03 -10.16 5.51
C HIS A 60 -2.43 -9.88 6.89
N PHE A 61 -3.28 -9.38 7.79
CA PHE A 61 -2.87 -8.84 9.09
C PHE A 61 -2.95 -9.83 10.26
N GLU A 62 -2.85 -11.13 10.01
CA GLU A 62 -2.87 -12.14 11.09
C GLU A 62 -1.82 -11.85 12.19
N PRO A 63 -2.09 -12.21 13.45
CA PRO A 63 -1.14 -12.04 14.54
C PRO A 63 0.24 -12.66 14.24
N GLY A 64 1.31 -11.98 14.69
CA GLY A 64 2.70 -12.39 14.43
C GLY A 64 3.26 -11.91 13.07
N ARG A 65 2.45 -11.23 12.27
CA ARG A 65 2.89 -10.50 11.07
C ARG A 65 3.21 -9.05 11.41
N TYR A 66 3.82 -8.35 10.46
CA TYR A 66 4.16 -6.94 10.61
C TYR A 66 3.49 -6.10 9.53
N ALA A 67 2.95 -4.96 9.93
CA ALA A 67 2.39 -3.95 9.06
C ALA A 67 3.33 -2.74 8.96
N TRP A 68 3.45 -2.19 7.76
CA TRP A 68 4.15 -0.92 7.54
C TRP A 68 3.22 0.25 7.73
N ILE A 69 3.67 1.24 8.50
CA ILE A 69 2.96 2.51 8.64
C ILE A 69 3.60 3.49 7.69
N LEU A 70 2.77 4.02 6.78
CA LEU A 70 3.20 4.95 5.74
C LEU A 70 2.62 6.33 6.01
N SER A 71 3.43 7.36 5.84
CA SER A 71 3.01 8.76 5.86
C SER A 71 3.40 9.46 4.55
N ASN A 72 2.89 10.69 4.37
CA ASN A 72 3.24 11.54 3.22
C ASN A 72 3.13 10.81 1.87
N VAL A 73 2.07 10.01 1.71
CA VAL A 73 1.81 9.27 0.48
C VAL A 73 1.47 10.28 -0.62
N ARG A 74 2.31 10.35 -1.65
CA ARG A 74 2.13 11.26 -2.78
C ARG A 74 2.18 10.51 -4.11
N ARG A 75 1.25 10.83 -5.00
CA ARG A 75 1.27 10.37 -6.38
C ARG A 75 2.44 11.00 -7.14
N ILE A 76 2.98 10.25 -8.08
CA ILE A 76 3.93 10.74 -9.08
C ILE A 76 3.44 10.37 -10.48
N GLU A 77 4.06 10.97 -11.50
CA GLU A 77 3.90 10.49 -12.87
C GLU A 77 4.40 9.04 -12.97
N PRO A 78 3.65 8.13 -13.63
CA PRO A 78 4.02 6.73 -13.67
C PRO A 78 5.40 6.49 -14.30
N VAL A 79 6.34 5.98 -13.51
CA VAL A 79 7.72 5.67 -13.97
C VAL A 79 7.82 4.19 -14.32
N PRO A 80 8.22 3.80 -15.55
CA PRO A 80 8.42 2.40 -15.90
C PRO A 80 9.41 1.69 -14.97
N ALA A 81 8.98 0.59 -14.34
CA ALA A 81 9.84 -0.21 -13.48
C ALA A 81 9.36 -1.66 -13.39
N LYS A 82 10.30 -2.62 -13.47
CA LYS A 82 9.99 -4.03 -13.28
C LYS A 82 9.91 -4.35 -11.78
N GLY A 83 8.75 -4.81 -11.33
CA GLY A 83 8.55 -5.24 -9.94
C GLY A 83 9.54 -6.34 -9.50
N ARG A 84 10.00 -6.27 -8.26
CA ARG A 84 10.88 -7.26 -7.61
C ARG A 84 10.37 -7.56 -6.20
N GLN A 85 10.79 -8.68 -5.64
CA GLN A 85 10.49 -9.03 -4.25
C GLN A 85 11.34 -8.19 -3.28
N GLN A 86 10.88 -8.10 -2.02
CA GLN A 86 11.50 -7.31 -0.95
C GLN A 86 11.55 -5.80 -1.25
N LEU A 87 12.34 -5.05 -0.49
CA LEU A 87 12.66 -3.65 -0.79
C LEU A 87 13.79 -3.63 -1.83
N TRP A 88 13.61 -2.82 -2.87
CA TRP A 88 14.57 -2.69 -3.97
C TRP A 88 14.59 -1.26 -4.47
N GLU A 89 15.74 -0.85 -5.00
CA GLU A 89 15.92 0.45 -5.63
C GLU A 89 15.55 0.40 -7.11
N TRP A 90 14.90 1.45 -7.60
CA TRP A 90 14.64 1.63 -9.03
C TRP A 90 15.37 2.86 -9.54
N GLU A 91 15.76 2.81 -10.81
CA GLU A 91 16.27 3.97 -11.52
C GLU A 91 15.10 4.78 -12.07
N LYS A 92 15.17 6.10 -11.89
CA LYS A 92 14.11 7.03 -12.28
C LYS A 92 14.24 7.43 -13.75
#